data_AF-A0A5C7ZUV8-F1
#
_entry.id   AF-A0A5C7ZUV8-F1
#
_cell.length_a   1.000
_cell.length_b   1.000
_cell.length_c   1.000
_cell.angle_alpha   90.00
_cell.angle_beta   90.00
_cell.angle_gamma   90.00
#
_symmetry.space_group_name_H-M   'P 1'
#
loop_
_entity.id
_entity.type
_entity.pdbx_description
1 polymer ?
#
loop_
_entity_poly.entity_id
_entity_poly.type
_entity_poly.pdbx_seq_one_letter_code
_entity_poly.pdbx_strand_id
1 'polypeptide(L)' 'MGISPNPAHDHINVTLPPGSATSFQLIGSDGRMTEVPFTRTTNGYQLDIRSLAPGVYVIRAGAETARILKR' A
#
# COMPACT_ATOMS: atom_id res chain seq x y z
N MET A 1 -11.70 -0.52 1.17
CA MET A 1 -10.32 -0.39 1.71
C MET A 1 -10.08 1.04 2.18
N GLY A 2 -9.44 1.22 3.33
CA GLY A 2 -9.00 2.54 3.81
C GLY A 2 -7.48 2.67 3.72
N ILE A 3 -6.98 3.79 3.18
CA ILE A 3 -5.56 4.13 3.23
C ILE A 3 -5.42 5.43 4.01
N SER A 4 -4.59 5.41 5.03
CA SER A 4 -4.14 6.62 5.71
C SER A 4 -2.63 6.78 5.51
N PRO A 5 -2.17 7.96 5.04
CA PRO A 5 -0.75 8.25 5.02
C PRO A 5 -0.24 8.22 6.46
N ASN A 6 0.87 7.52 6.70
CA ASN A 6 1.61 7.73 7.94
C ASN A 6 2.38 9.06 7.79
N PRO A 7 2.33 9.99 8.76
CA PRO A 7 3.18 11.18 8.76
C PRO A 7 4.69 10.88 8.65
N ALA A 8 5.14 9.65 8.90
CA ALA A 8 6.45 9.17 8.48
C ALA A 8 6.40 8.73 7.01
N HIS A 9 6.96 9.55 6.11
CA HIS A 9 6.99 9.53 4.63
C HIS A 9 7.31 8.20 3.89
N ASP A 10 7.46 7.12 4.64
CA ASP A 10 8.11 5.87 4.28
C ASP A 10 7.22 4.65 4.57
N HIS A 11 6.11 4.86 5.28
CA HIS A 11 5.14 3.82 5.58
C HIS A 11 3.72 4.28 5.27
N ILE A 12 2.86 3.33 4.94
CA ILE A 12 1.42 3.57 4.79
C ILE A 12 0.64 2.56 5.58
N ASN A 13 -0.46 3.02 6.17
CA ASN A 13 -1.39 2.15 6.87
C ASN A 13 -2.54 1.80 5.95
N VAL A 14 -2.81 0.51 5.85
CA VAL A 14 -3.86 -0.07 5.02
C VAL A 14 -4.80 -0.87 5.90
N THR A 15 -6.08 -0.48 5.92
CA THR A 15 -7.14 -1.21 6.58
C THR A 15 -7.99 -1.93 5.54
N LEU A 16 -8.11 -3.25 5.69
CA LEU A 16 -8.91 -4.11 4.83
C LEU A 16 -10.12 -4.67 5.60
N PRO A 17 -11.25 -4.92 4.91
CA PRO A 17 -12.33 -5.71 5.46
C PRO A 17 -11.86 -7.10 5.95
N PRO A 18 -12.54 -7.69 6.96
CA PRO A 18 -12.29 -9.07 7.35
C PRO A 18 -12.46 -10.02 6.15
N GLY A 19 -11.52 -10.95 5.97
CA GLY A 19 -11.55 -11.92 4.85
C GLY A 19 -10.94 -11.44 3.52
N SER A 20 -10.44 -10.20 3.45
CA SER A 20 -9.69 -9.71 2.29
C SER A 20 -8.30 -10.38 2.14
N ALA A 21 -7.79 -10.37 0.90
CA ALA A 21 -6.50 -10.94 0.54
C ALA A 21 -5.33 -10.36 1.36
N THR A 22 -4.35 -11.20 1.67
CA THR A 22 -3.16 -10.89 2.47
C THR A 22 -1.95 -10.43 1.66
N SER A 23 -2.11 -10.23 0.35
CA SER A 23 -1.05 -9.76 -0.54
C SER A 23 -1.32 -8.33 -1.03
N PHE A 24 -0.25 -7.56 -1.18
CA PHE A 24 -0.27 -6.18 -1.66
C PHE A 24 0.59 -6.04 -2.90
N GLN A 25 0.01 -5.50 -3.97
CA GLN A 25 0.72 -5.16 -5.20
C GLN A 25 0.66 -3.65 -5.39
N LEU A 26 1.81 -3.02 -5.64
CA LEU A 26 1.86 -1.61 -6.00
C LEU A 26 2.11 -1.49 -7.49
N ILE A 27 1.27 -0.74 -8.17
CA ILE A 27 1.32 -0.53 -9.62
C ILE A 27 1.71 0.93 -9.84
N GLY A 28 2.89 1.16 -10.40
CA GLY A 28 3.36 2.50 -10.78
C GLY A 28 2.59 3.06 -11.97
N SER A 29 2.74 4.36 -12.23
CA SER A 29 2.15 5.03 -13.41
C SER A 29 2.69 4.50 -14.74
N ASP A 30 3.88 3.88 -14.71
CA ASP A 30 4.49 3.15 -15.82
C ASP A 30 3.89 1.74 -16.02
N GLY A 31 2.95 1.33 -15.17
CA GLY A 31 2.35 0.00 -15.17
C GLY A 31 3.20 -1.07 -14.48
N ARG A 32 4.38 -0.72 -13.95
CA ARG A 32 5.26 -1.68 -13.29
C ARG A 32 4.68 -2.11 -11.95
N MET A 33 4.65 -3.41 -11.73
CA MET A 33 4.25 -4.00 -10.45
C MET A 33 5.46 -4.16 -9.54
N THR A 34 5.34 -3.64 -8.33
CA THR A 34 6.36 -3.72 -7.28
C THR A 34 5.71 -4.27 -6.02
N GLU A 35 6.31 -5.30 -5.45
CA GLU A 35 5.97 -5.77 -4.12
C GLU A 35 6.77 -5.01 -3.07
N VAL A 36 6.14 -4.73 -1.94
CA VAL A 36 6.79 -4.05 -0.82
C VAL A 36 6.66 -4.89 0.44
N PRO A 37 7.64 -4.82 1.35
CA PRO A 37 7.50 -5.43 2.66
C PRO A 37 6.28 -4.87 3.38
N PHE A 38 5.57 -5.72 4.12
CA PHE A 38 4.45 -5.29 4.94
C PHE A 38 4.41 -6.08 6.26
N THR A 39 3.90 -5.42 7.29
CA THR A 39 3.72 -6.00 8.62
C THR A 39 2.26 -5.90 9.01
N ARG A 40 1.69 -6.99 9.53
CA ARG A 40 0.33 -6.97 10.09
C ARG A 40 0.35 -6.26 11.44
N THR A 41 -0.60 -5.35 11.64
CA THR A 41 -0.78 -4.60 12.89
C THR A 41 -2.17 -4.87 13.48
N THR A 42 -2.43 -4.40 14.70
CA THR A 42 -3.74 -4.57 15.37
C THR A 42 -4.89 -3.94 14.59
N ASN A 43 -4.61 -2.91 13.77
CA ASN A 43 -5.61 -2.12 13.05
C ASN A 43 -5.57 -2.32 11.52
N GLY A 44 -4.77 -3.26 11.02
CA GLY A 44 -4.63 -3.51 9.58
C GLY A 44 -3.22 -3.96 9.21
N TYR A 45 -2.64 -3.29 8.22
CA TYR A 45 -1.31 -3.57 7.68
C TYR A 45 -0.53 -2.28 7.52
N GLN A 46 0.78 -2.35 7.77
CA GLN A 46 1.72 -1.28 7.49
C GLN A 46 2.63 -1.73 6.36
N LEU A 47 2.61 -1.01 5.24
CA LEU A 47 3.48 -1.28 4.09
C LEU A 47 4.68 -0.35 4.12
N ASP A 48 5.84 -0.85 3.72
CA ASP A 48 7.11 -0.12 3.62
C ASP A 48 7.35 0.36 2.19
N ILE A 49 7.17 1.67 1.96
CA ILE A 49 7.27 2.28 0.63
C ILE A 49 8.60 3.05 0.42
N ARG A 50 9.59 2.84 1.29
CA ARG A 50 10.89 3.53 1.24
C ARG A 50 11.64 3.35 -0.06
N SER A 51 11.54 2.16 -0.65
CA SER A 51 12.24 1.80 -1.89
C SER A 51 11.57 2.35 -3.14
N LEU A 52 10.37 2.93 -3.03
CA LEU A 52 9.64 3.47 -4.16
C LEU A 52 10.16 4.86 -4.52
N ALA A 53 10.31 5.10 -5.83
CA ALA A 53 10.53 6.43 -6.33
C ALA A 53 9.32 7.34 -6.02
N PRO A 54 9.51 8.67 -5.87
CA PRO A 54 8.40 9.61 -5.81
C PRO A 54 7.49 9.45 -7.04
N GLY A 55 6.17 9.44 -6.81
CA GLY A 55 5.21 9.17 -7.87
C GLY A 55 3.84 8.71 -7.40
N VAL A 56 2.97 8.43 -8.36
CA VAL A 56 1.63 7.91 -8.11
C VAL A 56 1.64 6.40 -8.22
N TYR A 57 1.09 5.73 -7.21
CA TYR A 57 0.95 4.28 -7.20
C TYR A 57 -0.49 3.88 -6.89
N VAL A 58 -0.94 2.77 -7.51
CA VAL A 58 -2.17 2.08 -7.14
C VAL A 58 -1.80 0.85 -6.33
N ILE A 59 -2.31 0.76 -5.11
CA ILE A 59 -2.21 -0.43 -4.27
C ILE A 59 -3.42 -1.31 -4.56
N ARG A 60 -3.14 -2.57 -4.85
CA ARG A 60 -4.13 -3.62 -5.03
C ARG A 60 -3.99 -4.64 -3.91
N ALA A 61 -5.11 -4.95 -3.27
CA ALA A 61 -5.24 -5.98 -2.23
C ALA A 61 -6.45 -6.86 -2.57
N GLY A 62 -6.22 -7.91 -3.37
CA GLY A 62 -7.30 -8.74 -3.90
C GLY A 62 -8.20 -7.98 -4.89
N ALA A 63 -9.49 -7.85 -4.56
CA ALA A 63 -10.47 -7.07 -5.32
C ALA A 63 -10.47 -5.58 -4.95
N GLU A 64 -9.80 -5.20 -3.86
CA GLU A 64 -9.74 -3.82 -3.39
C GLU A 64 -8.57 -3.09 -4.04
N THR A 65 -8.80 -1.82 -4.39
CA THR A 65 -7.76 -0.93 -4.91
C THR A 65 -7.85 0.44 -4.27
N ALA A 66 -6.70 1.08 -4.05
CA ALA A 66 -6.63 2.47 -3.63
C ALA A 66 -5.35 3.15 -4.14
N ARG A 67 -5.36 4.49 -4.22
CA ARG A 67 -4.27 5.27 -4.82
C ARG A 67 -3.48 6.02 -3.74
N ILE A 68 -2.17 6.06 -3.90
CA ILE A 68 -1.27 6.87 -3.07
C ILE A 68 -0.41 7.79 -3.94
N LEU A 69 0.06 8.87 -3.32
CA LEU A 69 1.08 9.75 -3.85
C LEU A 69 2.30 9.66 -2.93
N LYS A 70 3.40 9.06 -3.41
CA LYS A 70 4.71 9.15 -2.77
C LYS A 70 5.34 10.48 -3.15
N ARG A 71 5.69 11.27 -2.14
CA ARG A 71 6.49 12.49 -2.29
C ARG A 71 7.96 12.19 -2.07
#